data_AF-A0AB34CYG4-F1
#
_entry.id   AF-A0AB34CYG4-F1
#
_cell.length_a   1.000
_cell.length_b   1.000
_cell.length_c   1.000
_cell.angle_alpha   90.00
_cell.angle_beta   90.00
_cell.angle_gamma   90.00
#
_symmetry.space_group_name_H-M   'P 1'
#
loop_
_entity.id
_entity.type
_entity.pdbx_description
1 polymer ?
#
loop_
_entity_poly.entity_id
_entity_poly.type
_entity_poly.pdbx_seq_one_letter_code
_entity_poly.pdbx_strand_id
1 'polypeptide(L)'
;MKNKPYKVIVSSLVMGGILGNTIVPTYAFASTLSVQQSQLQLQKASVPEELQHTMKSTETSLLIMMQLYAQMMLKQPKIDLNSISLIDSDVKTSIMEHQHQAKNNATQWNNDILPKLIKMNKSIISYKEVFENEYSKLLDAVNQNNTSTLKDGIHQLYQEMMKNIKENDTLIENLISFRDKISNDVSSFKAASNKVTTILAGMDARIPNLQKDIETQMAIIDQNNKIQIASTGWFVFPIAGWIAGGVMIATAKDKIANAKNIIEEKNIMITKEKNAVTALTVLKVYNESLVESMAQVISNIQKNADQWRAVGAKYENLLRNLKQVDTIDFMFVKTELETSRAIWNQIEQYAERHIKIGGWSTIQGKRYYLNTNDGNVQTGFQTIDGKEYYFGKSEDGTELVEGEMASGWKQIDGKEYYFGKSEDGTELVEGEMAKWFKNIDGKLRYFHNDGSAWPANSWLTNYNQEGHPNTWYILEKGETASGWKQIDGIWYYFDEKSGAKHKGWLQKDGNWYYLQSNGAMAVGKHFIDGILYSFKDDGVMM
;
A
#
# COMPACT_ATOMS: atom_id res chain seq x y z
N MET A 1 -5.46 2.20 -50.89
CA MET A 1 -5.59 1.17 -49.84
C MET A 1 -5.65 1.85 -48.48
N LYS A 2 -6.60 1.39 -47.65
CA LYS A 2 -6.66 1.40 -46.16
C LYS A 2 -6.85 2.72 -45.37
N ASN A 3 -8.12 2.92 -45.03
CA ASN A 3 -8.77 3.18 -43.71
C ASN A 3 -8.38 4.36 -42.78
N LYS A 4 -9.36 5.26 -42.64
CA LYS A 4 -9.78 6.12 -41.50
C LYS A 4 -10.11 5.29 -40.22
N PRO A 5 -10.54 5.84 -39.04
CA PRO A 5 -11.01 7.21 -38.69
C PRO A 5 -10.49 7.82 -37.35
N TYR A 6 -10.32 9.15 -37.26
CA TYR A 6 -11.23 10.21 -36.77
C TYR A 6 -11.70 10.14 -35.30
N LYS A 7 -11.21 11.11 -34.52
CA LYS A 7 -11.78 11.63 -33.27
C LYS A 7 -13.18 12.21 -33.52
N VAL A 8 -14.12 11.96 -32.61
CA VAL A 8 -15.31 12.82 -32.43
C VAL A 8 -15.52 13.04 -30.94
N ILE A 9 -15.44 14.31 -30.54
CA ILE A 9 -15.97 14.86 -29.29
C ILE A 9 -17.46 15.14 -29.54
N VAL A 10 -18.36 14.66 -28.69
CA VAL A 10 -19.69 15.28 -28.49
C VAL A 10 -20.07 15.17 -27.02
N SER A 11 -20.24 16.33 -26.38
CA SER A 11 -21.04 16.52 -25.18
C SER A 11 -22.53 16.60 -25.56
N SER A 12 -23.41 15.97 -24.78
CA SER A 12 -24.76 16.50 -24.54
C SER A 12 -25.43 15.87 -23.31
N LEU A 13 -25.66 16.73 -22.31
CA LEU A 13 -26.72 16.61 -21.31
C LEU A 13 -28.09 16.50 -21.99
N VAL A 14 -29.01 15.74 -21.41
CA VAL A 14 -30.43 16.10 -21.39
C VAL A 14 -30.91 16.08 -19.93
N MET A 15 -31.19 17.28 -19.42
CA MET A 15 -32.02 17.50 -18.24
C MET A 15 -33.48 17.15 -18.53
N GLY A 16 -34.14 16.57 -17.53
CA GLY A 16 -35.58 16.67 -17.29
C GLY A 16 -35.82 16.63 -15.78
N GLY A 17 -36.13 17.78 -15.17
CA GLY A 17 -36.44 17.94 -13.74
C GLY A 17 -37.62 17.07 -13.29
N ILE A 18 -37.73 16.71 -12.01
CA ILE A 18 -38.21 17.59 -10.93
C ILE A 18 -37.38 17.46 -9.64
N LEU A 19 -37.22 18.61 -9.00
CA LEU A 19 -36.59 18.95 -7.73
C LEU A 19 -37.32 18.35 -6.50
N GLY A 20 -36.59 18.09 -5.41
CA GLY A 20 -37.18 18.11 -4.06
C GLY A 20 -36.45 17.30 -3.02
N ASN A 21 -35.69 17.96 -2.14
CA ASN A 21 -35.32 17.43 -0.84
C ASN A 21 -36.57 16.94 -0.09
N THR A 22 -36.56 15.71 0.39
CA THR A 22 -36.84 15.34 1.79
C THR A 22 -36.59 13.85 1.95
N ILE A 23 -35.82 13.52 3.00
CA ILE A 23 -35.87 12.19 3.62
C ILE A 23 -37.33 11.99 4.02
N VAL A 24 -38.01 11.03 3.40
CA VAL A 24 -39.31 10.57 3.88
C VAL A 24 -39.03 9.33 4.74
N PRO A 25 -39.35 9.32 6.05
CA PRO A 25 -39.33 8.09 6.82
C PRO A 25 -40.33 7.10 6.20
N THR A 26 -40.00 5.81 6.27
CA THR A 26 -40.55 4.65 5.56
C THR A 26 -42.05 4.33 5.76
N TYR A 27 -42.95 5.29 5.91
CA TYR A 27 -44.39 5.03 6.13
C TYR A 27 -45.31 6.00 5.36
N ALA A 28 -45.20 6.08 4.02
CA ALA A 28 -46.22 6.78 3.22
C ALA A 28 -46.23 6.36 1.73
N PHE A 29 -46.15 5.06 1.42
CA PHE A 29 -46.50 4.54 0.09
C PHE A 29 -47.81 3.75 0.19
N ALA A 30 -48.92 4.46 0.39
CA ALA A 30 -50.25 3.87 0.40
C ALA A 30 -51.36 4.73 -0.24
N SER A 31 -51.09 5.91 -0.81
CA SER A 31 -52.20 6.77 -1.27
C SER A 31 -51.99 7.57 -2.56
N THR A 32 -51.15 7.13 -3.48
CA THR A 32 -51.16 7.65 -4.86
C THR A 32 -51.33 6.52 -5.88
N LEU A 33 -52.36 5.72 -5.65
CA LEU A 33 -53.00 4.87 -6.64
C LEU A 33 -54.33 5.53 -7.02
N SER A 34 -54.32 6.41 -8.02
CA SER A 34 -55.54 6.76 -8.74
C SER A 34 -55.28 7.03 -10.22
N VAL A 35 -55.48 5.96 -10.99
CA VAL A 35 -56.11 5.91 -12.32
C VAL A 35 -55.51 6.79 -13.43
N GLN A 36 -54.65 6.20 -14.26
CA GLN A 36 -54.91 6.09 -15.71
C GLN A 36 -54.17 4.86 -16.29
N GLN A 37 -54.94 4.00 -16.97
CA GLN A 37 -54.54 2.67 -17.44
C GLN A 37 -53.61 2.68 -18.66
N SER A 38 -52.98 1.51 -18.88
CA SER A 38 -52.40 0.97 -20.12
C SER A 38 -51.00 1.44 -20.55
N GLN A 39 -49.99 1.06 -19.76
CA GLN A 39 -48.71 0.46 -20.17
C GLN A 39 -47.91 0.27 -18.88
N LEU A 40 -47.92 -0.95 -18.29
CA LEU A 40 -47.02 -1.27 -17.18
C LEU A 40 -45.60 -1.34 -17.77
N GLN A 41 -44.93 -0.20 -17.87
CA GLN A 41 -43.50 -0.19 -18.14
C GLN A 41 -42.84 -0.87 -16.94
N LEU A 42 -42.30 -2.07 -17.14
CA LEU A 42 -41.33 -2.63 -16.21
C LEU A 42 -40.23 -1.57 -16.05
N GLN A 43 -40.18 -0.97 -14.87
CA GLN A 43 -39.18 0.02 -14.54
C GLN A 43 -37.80 -0.65 -14.66
N LYS A 44 -36.88 -0.06 -15.45
CA LYS A 44 -35.54 -0.60 -15.70
C LYS A 44 -34.93 -1.18 -14.42
N ALA A 45 -34.56 -2.45 -14.44
CA ALA A 45 -33.83 -3.08 -13.37
C ALA A 45 -32.32 -2.78 -13.51
N SER A 46 -31.98 -1.53 -13.84
CA SER A 46 -30.59 -1.09 -13.83
C SER A 46 -30.04 -1.15 -12.41
N VAL A 47 -28.93 -1.86 -12.24
CA VAL A 47 -28.07 -1.74 -11.07
C VAL A 47 -27.51 -0.30 -11.09
N PRO A 48 -27.60 0.46 -9.99
CA PRO A 48 -27.25 1.89 -10.00
C PRO A 48 -25.78 2.13 -10.38
N GLU A 49 -25.50 3.12 -11.23
CA GLU A 49 -24.14 3.70 -11.42
C GLU A 49 -23.49 4.07 -10.07
N GLU A 50 -24.30 4.33 -9.04
CA GLU A 50 -23.86 4.60 -7.68
C GLU A 50 -23.11 3.44 -7.02
N LEU A 51 -23.37 2.17 -7.37
CA LEU A 51 -22.66 1.01 -6.79
C LEU A 51 -21.16 1.03 -7.15
N GLN A 52 -20.81 1.53 -8.34
CA GLN A 52 -19.41 1.72 -8.75
C GLN A 52 -18.77 2.91 -8.01
N HIS A 53 -19.55 3.95 -7.69
CA HIS A 53 -19.08 5.17 -7.05
C HIS A 53 -18.91 5.06 -5.53
N THR A 54 -19.71 4.24 -4.83
CA THR A 54 -19.62 4.02 -3.36
C THR A 54 -18.50 3.08 -2.95
N MET A 55 -18.10 2.13 -3.80
CA MET A 55 -16.98 1.21 -3.54
C MET A 55 -15.59 1.84 -3.78
N LYS A 56 -15.49 3.16 -3.88
CA LYS A 56 -14.30 3.93 -4.31
C LYS A 56 -13.05 3.54 -3.49
N SER A 57 -11.87 3.84 -4.05
CA SER A 57 -10.53 3.88 -3.43
C SER A 57 -10.48 4.31 -1.95
N THR A 58 -11.49 5.06 -1.49
CA THR A 58 -11.75 5.44 -0.11
C THR A 58 -11.85 4.25 0.86
N GLU A 59 -12.52 3.16 0.51
CA GLU A 59 -12.68 2.01 1.43
C GLU A 59 -11.36 1.25 1.61
N THR A 60 -10.68 0.89 0.52
CA THR A 60 -9.35 0.26 0.57
C THR A 60 -8.34 1.15 1.30
N SER A 61 -8.36 2.46 1.06
CA SER A 61 -7.49 3.40 1.77
C SER A 61 -7.80 3.43 3.27
N LEU A 62 -9.08 3.48 3.67
CA LEU A 62 -9.50 3.43 5.08
C LEU A 62 -9.06 2.14 5.77
N LEU A 63 -9.19 0.99 5.13
CA LEU A 63 -8.73 -0.29 5.68
C LEU A 63 -7.21 -0.30 5.91
N ILE A 64 -6.44 0.23 4.97
CA ILE A 64 -4.99 0.39 5.10
C ILE A 64 -4.65 1.32 6.27
N MET A 65 -5.32 2.47 6.40
CA MET A 65 -5.10 3.40 7.51
C MET A 65 -5.32 2.72 8.87
N MET A 66 -6.44 2.01 9.00
CA MET A 66 -6.81 1.31 10.22
C MET A 66 -5.80 0.21 10.57
N GLN A 67 -5.31 -0.51 9.57
CA GLN A 67 -4.27 -1.51 9.75
C GLN A 67 -2.94 -0.90 10.20
N LEU A 68 -2.54 0.24 9.62
CA LEU A 68 -1.36 0.96 10.06
C LEU A 68 -1.50 1.44 11.50
N TYR A 69 -2.65 2.01 11.89
CA TYR A 69 -2.92 2.39 13.27
C TYR A 69 -2.85 1.18 14.21
N ALA A 70 -3.42 0.05 13.83
CA ALA A 70 -3.34 -1.20 14.60
C ALA A 70 -1.89 -1.67 14.78
N GLN A 71 -1.10 -1.71 13.70
CA GLN A 71 0.32 -2.09 13.75
C GLN A 71 1.14 -1.17 14.66
N MET A 72 0.95 0.14 14.53
CA MET A 72 1.63 1.13 15.38
C MET A 72 1.31 0.94 16.86
N MET A 73 0.05 0.63 17.20
CA MET A 73 -0.36 0.33 18.58
C MET A 73 0.30 -0.96 19.09
N LEU A 74 0.34 -2.03 18.29
CA LEU A 74 0.97 -3.29 18.66
C LEU A 74 2.45 -3.12 18.99
N LYS A 75 3.15 -2.33 18.17
CA LYS A 75 4.58 -2.08 18.27
C LYS A 75 4.98 -1.02 19.28
N GLN A 76 4.02 -0.29 19.84
CA GLN A 76 4.33 0.74 20.81
C GLN A 76 5.06 0.13 22.02
N PRO A 77 6.23 0.65 22.42
CA PRO A 77 6.92 0.18 23.62
C PRO A 77 6.08 0.47 24.87
N LYS A 78 6.34 -0.29 25.93
CA LYS A 78 5.70 -0.04 27.23
C LYS A 78 5.99 1.39 27.68
N ILE A 79 4.94 2.14 28.01
CA ILE A 79 5.10 3.52 28.51
C ILE A 79 5.69 3.43 29.93
N ASP A 80 6.95 3.85 30.09
CA ASP A 80 7.60 3.87 31.40
C ASP A 80 7.21 5.13 32.18
N LEU A 81 6.25 4.97 33.10
CA LEU A 81 5.92 5.98 34.11
C LEU A 81 6.57 5.67 35.46
N ASN A 82 7.17 4.50 35.66
CA ASN A 82 7.71 4.07 36.95
C ASN A 82 8.90 4.91 37.38
N SER A 83 9.66 5.40 36.39
CA SER A 83 10.78 6.31 36.61
C SER A 83 10.36 7.75 36.95
N ILE A 84 9.05 8.05 37.00
CA ILE A 84 8.50 9.34 37.40
C ILE A 84 7.80 9.19 38.77
N SER A 85 8.39 9.77 39.81
CA SER A 85 7.94 9.62 41.20
C SER A 85 6.61 10.33 41.51
N LEU A 86 6.32 11.43 40.82
CA LEU A 86 5.13 12.27 41.03
C LEU A 86 3.82 11.66 40.53
N ILE A 87 3.87 10.58 39.75
CA ILE A 87 2.68 9.92 39.24
C ILE A 87 2.26 8.81 40.22
N ASP A 88 1.02 8.88 40.70
CA ASP A 88 0.44 7.89 41.61
C ASP A 88 0.37 6.49 40.98
N SER A 89 0.47 5.46 41.83
CA SER A 89 0.44 4.05 41.41
C SER A 89 -0.84 3.66 40.65
N ASP A 90 -1.98 4.20 41.04
CA ASP A 90 -3.28 3.97 40.37
C ASP A 90 -3.26 4.51 38.93
N VAL A 91 -2.66 5.69 38.72
CA VAL A 91 -2.56 6.31 37.39
C VAL A 91 -1.60 5.50 36.52
N LYS A 92 -0.48 5.03 37.07
CA LYS A 92 0.47 4.15 36.37
C LYS A 92 -0.22 2.87 35.90
N THR A 93 -0.98 2.24 36.79
CA THR A 93 -1.72 1.00 36.50
C THR A 93 -2.79 1.22 35.44
N SER A 94 -3.55 2.32 35.55
CA SER A 94 -4.57 2.68 34.55
C SER A 94 -3.98 2.90 33.16
N ILE A 95 -2.84 3.60 33.03
CA ILE A 95 -2.16 3.79 31.74
C ILE A 95 -1.68 2.46 31.14
N MET A 96 -1.09 1.59 31.97
CA MET A 96 -0.65 0.27 31.52
C MET A 96 -1.81 -0.57 31.02
N GLU A 97 -2.94 -0.54 31.72
CA GLU A 97 -4.15 -1.28 31.33
C GLU A 97 -4.71 -0.73 30.00
N HIS A 98 -4.81 0.59 29.84
CA HIS A 98 -5.26 1.18 28.58
C HIS A 98 -4.33 0.87 27.41
N GLN A 99 -3.01 0.86 27.64
CA GLN A 99 -2.06 0.45 26.61
C GLN A 99 -2.25 -1.03 26.22
N HIS A 100 -2.48 -1.90 27.20
CA HIS A 100 -2.78 -3.31 26.94
C HIS A 100 -4.09 -3.47 26.16
N GLN A 101 -5.16 -2.76 26.54
CA GLN A 101 -6.43 -2.77 25.82
C GLN A 101 -6.29 -2.26 24.38
N ALA A 102 -5.51 -1.20 24.14
CA ALA A 102 -5.24 -0.71 22.79
C ALA A 102 -4.57 -1.78 21.91
N LYS A 103 -3.61 -2.53 22.46
CA LYS A 103 -2.97 -3.66 21.76
C LYS A 103 -3.93 -4.82 21.49
N ASN A 104 -4.80 -5.13 22.46
CA ASN A 104 -5.82 -6.16 22.28
C ASN A 104 -6.84 -5.77 21.22
N ASN A 105 -7.30 -4.52 21.22
CA ASN A 105 -8.20 -3.97 20.20
C ASN A 105 -7.52 -4.00 18.81
N ALA A 106 -6.26 -3.59 18.70
CA ALA A 106 -5.50 -3.70 17.45
C ALA A 106 -5.36 -5.16 16.96
N THR A 107 -5.13 -6.11 17.88
CA THR A 107 -5.07 -7.55 17.57
C THR A 107 -6.43 -8.06 17.07
N GLN A 108 -7.51 -7.69 17.76
CA GLN A 108 -8.88 -8.07 17.41
C GLN A 108 -9.28 -7.51 16.04
N TRP A 109 -8.88 -6.27 15.72
CA TRP A 109 -9.06 -5.70 14.39
C TRP A 109 -8.42 -6.57 13.31
N ASN A 110 -7.13 -6.92 13.47
CA ASN A 110 -6.38 -7.70 12.49
C ASN A 110 -6.92 -9.12 12.32
N ASN A 111 -7.26 -9.79 13.42
CA ASN A 111 -7.58 -11.22 13.40
C ASN A 111 -9.06 -11.51 13.14
N ASP A 112 -9.97 -10.62 13.55
CA ASP A 112 -11.41 -10.91 13.52
C ASP A 112 -12.19 -9.99 12.57
N ILE A 113 -11.88 -8.70 12.55
CA ILE A 113 -12.70 -7.71 11.86
C ILE A 113 -12.27 -7.54 10.40
N LEU A 114 -10.97 -7.33 10.16
CA LEU A 114 -10.40 -7.16 8.82
C LEU A 114 -10.73 -8.36 7.91
N PRO A 115 -10.60 -9.64 8.33
CA PRO A 115 -10.98 -10.78 7.49
C PRO A 115 -12.46 -10.81 7.10
N LYS A 116 -13.36 -10.34 7.96
CA LYS A 116 -14.79 -10.27 7.63
C LYS A 116 -15.09 -9.20 6.59
N LEU A 117 -14.42 -8.05 6.66
CA LEU A 117 -14.50 -6.99 5.64
C LEU A 117 -13.96 -7.46 4.28
N ILE A 118 -12.87 -8.21 4.30
CA ILE A 118 -12.32 -8.87 3.12
C ILE A 118 -13.34 -9.84 2.52
N LYS A 119 -13.93 -10.71 3.36
CA LYS A 119 -14.94 -11.67 2.92
C LYS A 119 -16.17 -10.97 2.32
N MET A 120 -16.63 -9.88 2.94
CA MET A 120 -17.74 -9.07 2.44
C MET A 120 -17.50 -8.59 1.01
N ASN A 121 -16.31 -8.06 0.73
CA ASN A 121 -15.97 -7.60 -0.62
C ASN A 121 -15.95 -8.76 -1.64
N LYS A 122 -15.59 -9.99 -1.24
CA LYS A 122 -15.71 -11.19 -2.11
C LYS A 122 -17.15 -11.62 -2.41
N SER A 123 -18.16 -11.18 -1.64
CA SER A 123 -19.56 -11.55 -1.84
C SER A 123 -20.12 -11.04 -3.19
N ILE A 124 -19.59 -9.91 -3.70
CA ILE A 124 -19.93 -9.35 -5.00
C ILE A 124 -19.53 -10.30 -6.14
N ILE A 125 -18.31 -10.82 -6.08
CA ILE A 125 -17.78 -11.79 -7.04
C ILE A 125 -18.60 -13.09 -6.95
N SER A 126 -18.87 -13.55 -5.72
CA SER A 126 -19.66 -14.76 -5.47
C SER A 126 -21.09 -14.65 -6.04
N TYR A 127 -21.76 -13.49 -5.89
CA TYR A 127 -23.09 -13.28 -6.47
C TYR A 127 -23.07 -13.31 -8.00
N LYS A 128 -22.04 -12.70 -8.62
CA LYS A 128 -21.89 -12.71 -10.08
C LYS A 128 -21.71 -14.13 -10.62
N GLU A 129 -20.95 -14.98 -9.94
CA GLU A 129 -20.81 -16.39 -10.32
C GLU A 129 -22.16 -17.12 -10.32
N VAL A 130 -22.99 -16.90 -9.30
CA VAL A 130 -24.37 -17.42 -9.27
C VAL A 130 -25.19 -16.86 -10.44
N PHE A 131 -25.11 -15.54 -10.66
CA PHE A 131 -25.82 -14.89 -11.77
C PHE A 131 -25.44 -15.47 -13.13
N GLU A 132 -24.15 -15.67 -13.41
CA GLU A 132 -23.67 -16.26 -14.66
C GLU A 132 -24.12 -17.73 -14.82
N ASN A 133 -24.10 -18.51 -13.74
CA ASN A 133 -24.59 -19.89 -13.76
C ASN A 133 -26.09 -19.99 -14.07
N GLU A 134 -26.89 -19.03 -13.58
CA GLU A 134 -28.33 -18.98 -13.86
C GLU A 134 -28.67 -18.28 -15.19
N TYR A 135 -27.78 -17.44 -15.72
CA TYR A 135 -28.03 -16.64 -16.92
C TYR A 135 -28.45 -17.48 -18.14
N SER A 136 -27.75 -18.58 -18.41
CA SER A 136 -28.07 -19.46 -19.54
C SER A 136 -29.47 -20.07 -19.41
N LYS A 137 -29.83 -20.57 -18.23
CA LYS A 137 -31.15 -21.14 -17.94
C LYS A 137 -32.26 -20.10 -18.05
N LEU A 138 -32.01 -18.88 -17.56
CA LEU A 138 -32.95 -17.77 -17.67
C LEU A 138 -33.15 -17.34 -19.13
N LEU A 139 -32.09 -17.26 -19.91
CA LEU A 139 -32.16 -16.92 -21.33
C LEU A 139 -32.92 -17.98 -22.13
N ASP A 140 -32.68 -19.27 -21.86
CA ASP A 140 -33.41 -20.37 -22.48
C ASP A 140 -34.89 -20.34 -22.10
N ALA A 141 -35.20 -20.10 -20.82
CA ALA A 141 -36.57 -19.95 -20.35
C ALA A 141 -37.29 -18.80 -21.06
N VAL A 142 -36.59 -17.68 -21.29
CA VAL A 142 -37.13 -16.53 -22.02
C VAL A 142 -37.38 -16.86 -23.49
N ASN A 143 -36.43 -17.51 -24.18
CA ASN A 143 -36.58 -17.89 -25.59
C ASN A 143 -37.70 -18.93 -25.81
N GLN A 144 -37.97 -19.77 -24.80
CA GLN A 144 -39.01 -20.80 -24.84
C GLN A 144 -40.35 -20.36 -24.24
N ASN A 145 -40.48 -19.09 -23.81
CA ASN A 145 -41.62 -18.59 -23.06
C ASN A 145 -41.98 -19.43 -21.82
N ASN A 146 -40.97 -20.06 -21.19
CA ASN A 146 -41.13 -20.93 -20.02
C ASN A 146 -41.16 -20.10 -18.73
N THR A 147 -42.37 -19.70 -18.35
CA THR A 147 -42.63 -18.91 -17.14
C THR A 147 -42.19 -19.59 -15.84
N SER A 148 -42.27 -20.92 -15.74
CA SER A 148 -41.92 -21.63 -14.50
C SER A 148 -40.41 -21.54 -14.24
N THR A 149 -39.61 -21.92 -15.23
CA THR A 149 -38.14 -21.88 -15.12
C THR A 149 -37.64 -20.45 -14.95
N LEU A 150 -38.29 -19.46 -15.58
CA LEU A 150 -38.00 -18.05 -15.38
C LEU A 150 -38.24 -17.61 -13.92
N LYS A 151 -39.38 -17.99 -13.33
CA LYS A 151 -39.69 -17.69 -11.92
C LYS A 151 -38.69 -18.34 -10.96
N ASP A 152 -38.35 -19.60 -11.19
CA ASP A 152 -37.44 -20.36 -10.34
C ASP A 152 -36.04 -19.76 -10.35
N GLY A 153 -35.51 -19.40 -11.53
CA GLY A 153 -34.20 -18.77 -11.65
C GLY A 153 -34.15 -17.37 -11.01
N ILE A 154 -35.16 -16.52 -11.22
CA ILE A 154 -35.24 -15.20 -10.57
C ILE A 154 -35.35 -15.36 -9.03
N HIS A 155 -36.09 -16.37 -8.57
CA HIS A 155 -36.20 -16.65 -7.14
C HIS A 155 -34.86 -17.06 -6.54
N GLN A 156 -34.10 -17.92 -7.23
CA GLN A 156 -32.76 -18.32 -6.78
C GLN A 156 -31.80 -17.13 -6.68
N LEU A 157 -31.79 -16.25 -7.68
CA LEU A 157 -31.00 -15.01 -7.64
C LEU A 157 -31.40 -14.11 -6.48
N TYR A 158 -32.71 -13.96 -6.24
CA TYR A 158 -33.23 -13.19 -5.11
C TYR A 158 -32.77 -13.76 -3.76
N GLN A 159 -32.80 -15.09 -3.58
CA GLN A 159 -32.38 -15.73 -2.33
C GLN A 159 -30.89 -15.51 -2.04
N GLU A 160 -30.01 -15.67 -3.03
CA GLU A 160 -28.57 -15.42 -2.84
C GLU A 160 -28.28 -13.94 -2.56
N MET A 161 -29.04 -13.02 -3.17
CA MET A 161 -28.94 -11.60 -2.84
C MET A 161 -29.33 -11.30 -1.39
N MET A 162 -30.46 -11.87 -0.92
CA MET A 162 -30.94 -11.69 0.45
C MET A 162 -29.97 -12.27 1.48
N LYS A 163 -29.30 -13.39 1.15
CA LYS A 163 -28.22 -13.95 1.96
C LYS A 163 -27.04 -12.98 2.10
N ASN A 164 -26.58 -12.38 1.00
CA ASN A 164 -25.51 -11.38 1.04
C ASN A 164 -25.91 -10.14 1.86
N ILE A 165 -27.15 -9.66 1.72
CA ILE A 165 -27.66 -8.54 2.53
C ILE A 165 -27.60 -8.88 4.03
N LYS A 166 -28.06 -10.08 4.42
CA LYS A 166 -28.04 -10.53 5.81
C LYS A 166 -26.62 -10.66 6.38
N GLU A 167 -25.68 -11.17 5.57
CA GLU A 167 -24.26 -11.25 5.97
C GLU A 167 -23.66 -9.85 6.17
N ASN A 168 -23.98 -8.88 5.31
CA ASN A 168 -23.55 -7.49 5.44
C ASN A 168 -24.13 -6.82 6.70
N ASP A 169 -25.41 -7.05 7.01
CA ASP A 169 -26.05 -6.49 8.21
C ASP A 169 -25.41 -7.00 9.49
N THR A 170 -25.15 -8.31 9.55
CA THR A 170 -24.44 -8.93 10.67
C THR A 170 -23.03 -8.35 10.82
N LEU A 171 -22.34 -8.05 9.71
CA LEU A 171 -21.02 -7.43 9.75
C LEU A 171 -21.07 -5.98 10.24
N ILE A 172 -22.05 -5.19 9.76
CA ILE A 172 -22.27 -3.81 10.22
C ILE A 172 -22.51 -3.79 11.73
N GLU A 173 -23.34 -4.68 12.27
CA GLU A 173 -23.59 -4.79 13.70
C GLU A 173 -22.30 -5.13 14.49
N ASN A 174 -21.52 -6.10 14.00
CA ASN A 174 -20.23 -6.44 14.61
C ASN A 174 -19.25 -5.26 14.61
N LEU A 175 -19.19 -4.51 13.50
CA LEU A 175 -18.33 -3.33 13.37
C LEU A 175 -18.76 -2.20 14.30
N ILE A 176 -20.07 -1.95 14.40
CA ILE A 176 -20.63 -0.95 15.33
C ILE A 176 -20.29 -1.33 16.77
N SER A 177 -20.55 -2.59 17.16
CA SER A 177 -20.24 -3.07 18.51
C SER A 177 -18.75 -2.95 18.83
N PHE A 178 -17.87 -3.31 17.89
CA PHE A 178 -16.43 -3.20 18.06
C PHE A 178 -15.97 -1.73 18.16
N ARG A 179 -16.46 -0.85 17.28
CA ARG A 179 -16.19 0.59 17.32
C ARG A 179 -16.63 1.19 18.66
N ASP A 180 -17.82 0.86 19.13
CA ASP A 180 -18.37 1.42 20.37
C ASP A 180 -17.58 0.96 21.59
N LYS A 181 -17.15 -0.31 21.62
CA LYS A 181 -16.20 -0.81 22.62
C LYS A 181 -14.91 0.02 22.62
N ILE A 182 -14.26 0.17 21.47
CA ILE A 182 -13.02 0.94 21.38
C ILE A 182 -13.27 2.39 21.79
N SER A 183 -14.34 3.03 21.31
CA SER A 183 -14.68 4.43 21.63
C SER A 183 -14.80 4.69 23.13
N ASN A 184 -15.32 3.73 23.89
CA ASN A 184 -15.36 3.81 25.36
C ASN A 184 -13.95 3.72 25.97
N ASP A 185 -13.13 2.76 25.50
CA ASP A 185 -11.74 2.61 25.95
C ASP A 185 -10.91 3.87 25.68
N VAL A 186 -11.08 4.48 24.49
CA VAL A 186 -10.39 5.73 24.08
C VAL A 186 -10.79 6.89 24.98
N SER A 187 -12.07 7.02 25.31
CA SER A 187 -12.56 8.10 26.17
C SER A 187 -11.96 8.03 27.58
N SER A 188 -11.90 6.83 28.16
CA SER A 188 -11.26 6.62 29.47
C SER A 188 -9.74 6.83 29.39
N PHE A 189 -9.08 6.34 28.34
CA PHE A 189 -7.65 6.54 28.15
C PHE A 189 -7.28 8.02 27.98
N LYS A 190 -8.10 8.79 27.25
CA LYS A 190 -7.94 10.25 27.10
C LYS A 190 -7.99 10.97 28.44
N ALA A 191 -8.92 10.59 29.32
CA ALA A 191 -8.99 11.15 30.67
C ALA A 191 -7.72 10.83 31.48
N ALA A 192 -7.26 9.57 31.46
CA ALA A 192 -6.05 9.14 32.15
C ALA A 192 -4.79 9.85 31.62
N SER A 193 -4.65 9.95 30.30
CA SER A 193 -3.55 10.67 29.63
C SER A 193 -3.53 12.14 30.02
N ASN A 194 -4.68 12.83 30.03
CA ASN A 194 -4.76 14.24 30.41
C ASN A 194 -4.43 14.46 31.89
N LYS A 195 -4.75 13.49 32.76
CA LYS A 195 -4.33 13.53 34.17
C LYS A 195 -2.80 13.47 34.28
N VAL A 196 -2.15 12.57 33.55
CA VAL A 196 -0.68 12.49 33.49
C VAL A 196 -0.08 13.80 32.97
N THR A 197 -0.57 14.35 31.86
CA THR A 197 -0.09 15.63 31.34
C THR A 197 -0.23 16.76 32.38
N THR A 198 -1.37 16.84 33.08
CA THR A 198 -1.60 17.86 34.10
C THR A 198 -0.60 17.74 35.26
N ILE A 199 -0.33 16.52 35.74
CA ILE A 199 0.66 16.28 36.80
C ILE A 199 2.05 16.74 36.33
N LEU A 200 2.43 16.36 35.11
CA LEU A 200 3.76 16.66 34.57
C LEU A 200 3.93 18.14 34.20
N ALA A 201 2.85 18.87 33.89
CA ALA A 201 2.88 20.31 33.69
C ALA A 201 3.35 21.07 34.95
N GLY A 202 3.15 20.50 36.14
CA GLY A 202 3.71 21.00 37.39
C GLY A 202 5.23 20.87 37.49
N MET A 203 5.85 19.99 36.69
CA MET A 203 7.31 19.80 36.61
C MET A 203 7.94 20.58 35.46
N ASP A 204 7.30 20.57 34.29
CA ASP A 204 7.73 21.33 33.12
C ASP A 204 6.52 21.97 32.43
N ALA A 205 6.40 23.29 32.56
CA ALA A 205 5.30 24.07 31.99
C ALA A 205 5.22 24.02 30.45
N ARG A 206 6.21 23.46 29.76
CA ARG A 206 6.19 23.27 28.30
C ARG A 206 5.42 22.02 27.86
N ILE A 207 5.11 21.10 28.78
CA ILE A 207 4.46 19.82 28.48
C ILE A 207 3.09 19.97 27.80
N PRO A 208 2.19 20.87 28.24
CA PRO A 208 0.91 21.06 27.55
C PRO A 208 1.07 21.55 26.11
N ASN A 209 2.05 22.42 25.84
CA ASN A 209 2.33 22.89 24.49
C ASN A 209 2.89 21.76 23.62
N LEU A 210 3.80 20.95 24.17
CA LEU A 210 4.31 19.76 23.48
C LEU A 210 3.18 18.80 23.08
N GLN A 211 2.27 18.47 24.01
CA GLN A 211 1.10 17.65 23.70
C GLN A 211 0.27 18.26 22.56
N LYS A 212 -0.06 19.55 22.65
CA LYS A 212 -0.85 20.25 21.64
C LYS A 212 -0.17 20.27 20.27
N ASP A 213 1.15 20.47 20.24
CA ASP A 213 1.93 20.47 19.00
C ASP A 213 1.87 19.09 18.33
N ILE A 214 2.03 18.02 19.10
CA ILE A 214 1.92 16.63 18.61
C ILE A 214 0.51 16.37 18.06
N GLU A 215 -0.54 16.69 18.84
CA GLU A 215 -1.93 16.52 18.42
C GLU A 215 -2.22 17.28 17.13
N THR A 216 -1.75 18.53 17.03
CA THR A 216 -1.95 19.38 15.85
C THR A 216 -1.26 18.78 14.63
N GLN A 217 -0.01 18.31 14.77
CA GLN A 217 0.70 17.68 13.66
C GLN A 217 0.00 16.38 13.22
N MET A 218 -0.37 15.52 14.17
CA MET A 218 -1.06 14.27 13.84
C MET A 218 -2.44 14.52 13.21
N ALA A 219 -3.18 15.55 13.65
CA ALA A 219 -4.45 15.94 13.06
C ALA A 219 -4.30 16.50 11.64
N ILE A 220 -3.27 17.32 11.37
CA ILE A 220 -2.95 17.80 10.02
C ILE A 220 -2.66 16.62 9.10
N ILE A 221 -1.90 15.64 9.61
CA ILE A 221 -1.57 14.43 8.88
C ILE A 221 -2.86 13.65 8.57
N ASP A 222 -3.65 13.34 9.58
CA ASP A 222 -4.92 12.60 9.45
C ASP A 222 -5.96 13.32 8.55
N GLN A 223 -6.03 14.65 8.60
CA GLN A 223 -6.92 15.43 7.73
C GLN A 223 -6.43 15.46 6.28
N ASN A 224 -5.13 15.61 6.05
CA ASN A 224 -4.55 15.51 4.71
C ASN A 224 -4.81 14.12 4.10
N ASN A 225 -4.76 13.07 4.95
CA ASN A 225 -5.10 11.70 4.56
C ASN A 225 -6.53 11.64 4.03
N LYS A 226 -7.50 12.11 4.81
CA LYS A 226 -8.93 12.06 4.44
C LYS A 226 -9.27 12.86 3.17
N ILE A 227 -8.70 14.06 2.98
CA ILE A 227 -9.00 14.92 1.80
C ILE A 227 -8.41 14.35 0.51
N GLN A 228 -7.21 13.79 0.57
CA GLN A 228 -6.56 13.22 -0.63
C GLN A 228 -7.08 11.82 -0.97
N ILE A 229 -7.58 11.05 0.01
CA ILE A 229 -8.33 9.80 -0.22
C ILE A 229 -9.54 10.02 -1.15
N ALA A 230 -10.23 11.17 -1.04
CA ALA A 230 -11.40 11.47 -1.86
C ALA A 230 -11.06 11.85 -3.33
N SER A 231 -9.84 12.34 -3.59
CA SER A 231 -9.46 13.02 -4.84
C SER A 231 -8.30 12.40 -5.63
N THR A 232 -7.33 11.75 -4.98
CA THR A 232 -6.04 11.35 -5.60
C THR A 232 -5.34 10.11 -5.01
N GLY A 233 -5.80 9.54 -3.89
CA GLY A 233 -5.25 8.30 -3.31
C GLY A 233 -3.91 8.47 -2.56
N TRP A 234 -3.56 9.69 -2.17
CA TRP A 234 -2.31 10.03 -1.49
C TRP A 234 -2.56 10.19 0.04
N PHE A 235 -1.64 9.70 0.89
CA PHE A 235 -1.75 9.63 2.37
C PHE A 235 -0.42 10.07 3.00
N VAL A 236 -0.48 10.80 4.12
CA VAL A 236 0.54 11.37 5.04
C VAL A 236 0.64 10.53 6.36
N PHE A 237 1.84 10.23 6.89
CA PHE A 237 2.04 9.36 8.07
C PHE A 237 2.07 10.19 9.36
N PRO A 238 1.34 9.84 10.43
CA PRO A 238 1.63 10.37 11.75
C PRO A 238 2.92 9.69 12.24
N ILE A 239 4.05 10.35 12.03
CA ILE A 239 5.38 9.87 12.43
C ILE A 239 5.51 10.03 13.94
N ALA A 240 5.27 8.95 14.68
CA ALA A 240 5.66 8.88 16.08
C ALA A 240 6.14 7.48 16.46
N GLY A 241 7.04 6.94 15.65
CA GLY A 241 7.81 5.76 16.00
C GLY A 241 8.86 6.10 17.07
N TRP A 242 8.75 5.44 18.23
CA TRP A 242 9.75 5.27 19.29
C TRP A 242 9.87 6.37 20.35
N ILE A 243 9.15 6.20 21.47
CA ILE A 243 9.33 7.02 22.66
C ILE A 243 9.49 6.14 23.88
N ALA A 244 10.70 5.63 24.00
CA ALA A 244 11.30 5.12 25.22
C ALA A 244 12.85 5.19 25.13
N GLY A 245 13.41 6.29 24.57
CA GLY A 245 14.86 6.52 24.63
C GLY A 245 15.57 7.21 23.46
N GLY A 246 14.90 7.56 22.36
CA GLY A 246 15.55 8.26 21.25
C GLY A 246 14.53 8.79 20.25
N VAL A 247 14.46 10.11 20.13
CA VAL A 247 13.55 10.82 19.21
C VAL A 247 14.02 10.63 17.77
N MET A 248 13.16 10.09 16.90
CA MET A 248 13.25 10.35 15.46
C MET A 248 11.88 10.74 14.89
N ILE A 249 11.73 12.02 14.58
CA ILE A 249 10.79 12.48 13.56
C ILE A 249 11.53 12.33 12.22
N ALA A 250 11.27 11.25 11.49
CA ALA A 250 11.90 11.01 10.20
C ALA A 250 10.94 11.24 9.02
N THR A 251 11.14 12.38 8.36
CA THR A 251 10.96 12.70 6.92
C THR A 251 9.58 12.73 6.27
N ALA A 252 8.93 13.91 6.34
CA ALA A 252 8.12 14.46 5.23
C ALA A 252 8.79 15.76 4.75
N LYS A 253 9.33 15.76 3.53
CA LYS A 253 10.52 16.56 3.17
C LYS A 253 10.38 18.09 3.21
N ASP A 254 9.19 18.69 3.12
CA ASP A 254 9.12 20.17 3.02
C ASP A 254 8.32 20.88 4.12
N LYS A 255 7.32 20.26 4.75
CA LYS A 255 6.54 20.91 5.83
C LYS A 255 7.01 20.56 7.24
N ILE A 256 7.80 19.49 7.41
CA ILE A 256 8.37 19.06 8.70
C ILE A 256 9.82 19.52 8.88
N ALA A 257 10.49 20.10 7.88
CA ALA A 257 11.76 20.80 8.11
C ALA A 257 11.61 21.87 9.21
N ASN A 258 10.45 22.53 9.29
CA ASN A 258 10.09 23.42 10.39
C ASN A 258 9.83 22.70 11.72
N ALA A 259 9.24 21.49 11.74
CA ALA A 259 9.00 20.73 12.96
C ALA A 259 10.29 20.09 13.52
N LYS A 260 11.24 19.73 12.65
CA LYS A 260 12.59 19.31 13.03
C LYS A 260 13.36 20.50 13.64
N ASN A 261 13.28 21.68 13.04
CA ASN A 261 13.81 22.91 13.63
C ASN A 261 13.18 23.22 15.00
N ILE A 262 11.87 23.05 15.20
CA ILE A 262 11.24 23.33 16.51
C ILE A 262 11.79 22.44 17.66
N ILE A 263 12.26 21.22 17.37
CA ILE A 263 12.76 20.27 18.37
C ILE A 263 14.29 20.28 18.49
N GLU A 264 15.04 20.40 17.39
CA GLU A 264 16.51 20.49 17.42
C GLU A 264 17.01 21.89 17.85
N GLU A 265 16.35 22.99 17.48
CA GLU A 265 16.81 24.36 17.79
C GLU A 265 16.51 24.79 19.24
N LYS A 266 15.63 24.08 19.97
CA LYS A 266 15.20 24.45 21.35
C LYS A 266 16.01 23.83 22.49
N ASN A 267 17.12 23.13 22.23
CA ASN A 267 18.04 22.65 23.28
C ASN A 267 17.30 21.92 24.43
N ILE A 268 16.31 21.10 24.08
CA ILE A 268 15.51 20.37 25.06
C ILE A 268 16.28 19.10 25.43
N MET A 269 16.91 19.06 26.61
CA MET A 269 17.20 17.78 27.24
C MET A 269 15.89 16.96 27.23
N ILE A 270 15.89 15.82 26.54
CA ILE A 270 14.77 14.90 26.49
C ILE A 270 14.62 14.32 27.90
N THR A 271 13.71 14.88 28.69
CA THR A 271 13.42 14.39 30.03
C THR A 271 12.46 13.20 29.96
N LYS A 272 12.44 12.36 31.00
CA LYS A 272 11.59 11.16 31.06
C LYS A 272 10.10 11.52 30.97
N GLU A 273 9.72 12.68 31.50
CA GLU A 273 8.37 13.24 31.49
C GLU A 273 7.91 13.60 30.08
N LYS A 274 8.77 14.24 29.27
CA LYS A 274 8.46 14.55 27.87
C LYS A 274 8.27 13.30 27.05
N ASN A 275 9.14 12.30 27.26
CA ASN A 275 8.98 10.99 26.62
C ASN A 275 7.64 10.34 26.98
N ALA A 276 7.29 10.30 28.26
CA ALA A 276 6.01 9.76 28.70
C ALA A 276 4.82 10.46 28.02
N VAL A 277 4.79 11.79 27.99
CA VAL A 277 3.69 12.57 27.39
C VAL A 277 3.59 12.34 25.90
N THR A 278 4.71 12.33 25.18
CA THR A 278 4.66 12.11 23.74
C THR A 278 4.19 10.69 23.43
N ALA A 279 4.67 9.67 24.15
CA ALA A 279 4.21 8.29 23.96
C ALA A 279 2.70 8.13 24.21
N LEU A 280 2.20 8.75 25.28
CA LEU A 280 0.78 8.77 25.64
C LEU A 280 -0.07 9.47 24.58
N THR A 281 0.36 10.65 24.15
CA THR A 281 -0.37 11.47 23.17
C THR A 281 -0.49 10.72 21.84
N VAL A 282 0.58 10.06 21.42
CA VAL A 282 0.64 9.29 20.18
C VAL A 282 -0.31 8.09 20.21
N LEU A 283 -0.25 7.28 21.28
CA LEU A 283 -1.18 6.16 21.45
C LEU A 283 -2.63 6.64 21.44
N LYS A 284 -2.89 7.77 22.08
CA LYS A 284 -4.24 8.34 22.18
C LYS A 284 -4.75 8.72 20.80
N VAL A 285 -3.94 9.41 19.99
CA VAL A 285 -4.35 9.82 18.65
C VAL A 285 -4.55 8.61 17.73
N TYR A 286 -3.68 7.59 17.76
CA TYR A 286 -3.91 6.37 16.96
C TYR A 286 -5.22 5.67 17.29
N ASN A 287 -5.56 5.61 18.58
CA ASN A 287 -6.83 5.07 19.04
C ASN A 287 -8.02 5.90 18.54
N GLU A 288 -7.97 7.23 18.66
CA GLU A 288 -9.00 8.15 18.15
C GLU A 288 -9.18 8.02 16.62
N SER A 289 -8.07 8.01 15.87
CA SER A 289 -8.08 7.87 14.40
C SER A 289 -8.59 6.50 13.94
N LEU A 290 -8.31 5.42 14.69
CA LEU A 290 -8.87 4.10 14.41
C LEU A 290 -10.40 4.10 14.53
N VAL A 291 -10.94 4.65 15.62
CA VAL A 291 -12.40 4.75 15.86
C VAL A 291 -13.08 5.58 14.79
N GLU A 292 -12.49 6.71 14.41
CA GLU A 292 -13.06 7.57 13.37
C GLU A 292 -13.05 6.89 12.01
N SER A 293 -11.93 6.24 11.65
CA SER A 293 -11.82 5.49 10.40
C SER A 293 -12.83 4.33 10.35
N MET A 294 -13.05 3.62 11.47
CA MET A 294 -14.12 2.62 11.59
C MET A 294 -15.49 3.22 11.32
N ALA A 295 -15.80 4.39 11.90
CA ALA A 295 -17.09 5.04 11.69
C ALA A 295 -17.33 5.37 10.20
N GLN A 296 -16.29 5.80 9.49
CA GLN A 296 -16.36 6.06 8.04
C GLN A 296 -16.56 4.77 7.24
N VAL A 297 -15.83 3.70 7.56
CA VAL A 297 -16.00 2.38 6.93
C VAL A 297 -17.43 1.86 7.16
N ILE A 298 -17.94 1.91 8.39
CA ILE A 298 -19.31 1.52 8.72
C ILE A 298 -20.32 2.31 7.87
N SER A 299 -20.17 3.63 7.77
CA SER A 299 -21.07 4.47 6.96
C SER A 299 -21.05 4.07 5.48
N ASN A 300 -19.88 3.76 4.93
CA ASN A 300 -19.75 3.34 3.52
C ASN A 300 -20.38 1.97 3.29
N ILE A 301 -20.18 1.02 4.21
CA ILE A 301 -20.76 -0.32 4.14
C ILE A 301 -22.29 -0.25 4.28
N GLN A 302 -22.81 0.60 5.17
CA GLN A 302 -24.25 0.84 5.29
C GLN A 302 -24.86 1.35 3.98
N LYS A 303 -24.21 2.33 3.33
CA LYS A 303 -24.65 2.82 2.01
C LYS A 303 -24.66 1.70 0.95
N ASN A 304 -23.64 0.83 0.94
CA ASN A 304 -23.59 -0.31 0.04
C ASN A 304 -24.72 -1.32 0.34
N ALA A 305 -24.97 -1.62 1.62
CA ALA A 305 -26.08 -2.49 2.03
C ALA A 305 -27.44 -1.93 1.59
N ASP A 306 -27.65 -0.62 1.69
CA ASP A 306 -28.87 0.05 1.22
C ASP A 306 -29.05 -0.07 -0.30
N GLN A 307 -27.96 0.00 -1.07
CA GLN A 307 -27.99 -0.23 -2.51
C GLN A 307 -28.38 -1.68 -2.84
N TRP A 308 -27.82 -2.67 -2.13
CA TRP A 308 -28.21 -4.07 -2.28
C TRP A 308 -29.69 -4.30 -1.97
N ARG A 309 -30.22 -3.69 -0.91
CA ARG A 309 -31.65 -3.74 -0.58
C ARG A 309 -32.53 -3.15 -1.68
N ALA A 310 -32.10 -2.03 -2.28
CA ALA A 310 -32.82 -1.43 -3.39
C ALA A 310 -32.88 -2.36 -4.61
N VAL A 311 -31.79 -3.07 -4.92
CA VAL A 311 -31.78 -4.10 -5.99
C VAL A 311 -32.70 -5.27 -5.60
N GLY A 312 -32.65 -5.74 -4.35
CA GLY A 312 -33.51 -6.82 -3.85
C GLY A 312 -35.00 -6.50 -3.99
N ALA A 313 -35.41 -5.26 -3.68
CA ALA A 313 -36.79 -4.80 -3.85
C ALA A 313 -37.26 -4.86 -5.31
N LYS A 314 -36.36 -4.63 -6.29
CA LYS A 314 -36.68 -4.77 -7.72
C LYS A 314 -36.94 -6.23 -8.09
N TYR A 315 -36.13 -7.17 -7.58
CA TYR A 315 -36.33 -8.60 -7.80
C TYR A 315 -37.63 -9.10 -7.16
N GLU A 316 -37.95 -8.63 -5.95
CA GLU A 316 -39.21 -8.96 -5.27
C GLU A 316 -40.42 -8.47 -6.08
N ASN A 317 -40.36 -7.23 -6.59
CA ASN A 317 -41.41 -6.66 -7.43
C ASN A 317 -41.56 -7.45 -8.74
N LEU A 318 -40.45 -7.80 -9.41
CA LEU A 318 -40.48 -8.64 -10.60
C LEU A 318 -41.14 -10.00 -10.34
N LEU A 319 -40.77 -10.68 -9.25
CA LEU A 319 -41.39 -11.95 -8.84
C LEU A 319 -42.88 -11.81 -8.55
N ARG A 320 -43.30 -10.69 -7.93
CA ARG A 320 -44.71 -10.39 -7.67
C ARG A 320 -45.50 -10.17 -8.97
N ASN A 321 -44.94 -9.43 -9.91
CA ASN A 321 -45.57 -9.18 -11.22
C ASN A 321 -45.68 -10.47 -12.04
N LEU A 322 -44.64 -11.30 -12.05
CA LEU A 322 -44.67 -12.61 -12.72
C LEU A 322 -45.76 -13.53 -12.15
N LYS A 323 -46.20 -13.35 -10.90
CA LYS A 323 -47.31 -14.11 -10.29
C LYS A 323 -48.70 -13.57 -10.65
N GLN A 324 -48.82 -12.31 -11.04
CA GLN A 324 -50.11 -11.61 -11.18
C GLN A 324 -50.55 -11.34 -12.64
N VAL A 325 -49.65 -11.49 -13.61
CA VAL A 325 -49.93 -11.14 -15.02
C VAL A 325 -50.10 -12.40 -15.88
N ASP A 326 -51.17 -12.43 -16.70
CA ASP A 326 -51.49 -13.55 -17.61
C ASP A 326 -50.54 -13.65 -18.82
N THR A 327 -49.89 -12.55 -19.21
CA THR A 327 -48.95 -12.47 -20.35
C THR A 327 -47.66 -11.76 -19.97
N ILE A 328 -46.52 -12.46 -20.09
CA ILE A 328 -45.17 -11.92 -19.85
C ILE A 328 -44.60 -11.38 -21.16
N ASP A 329 -44.06 -10.16 -21.13
CA ASP A 329 -43.24 -9.63 -22.23
C ASP A 329 -41.81 -10.21 -22.15
N PHE A 330 -41.62 -11.37 -22.76
CA PHE A 330 -40.34 -12.07 -22.79
C PHE A 330 -39.24 -11.29 -23.53
N MET A 331 -39.60 -10.40 -24.46
CA MET A 331 -38.62 -9.56 -25.17
C MET A 331 -38.05 -8.49 -24.24
N PHE A 332 -38.90 -7.90 -23.39
CA PHE A 332 -38.46 -7.01 -22.34
C PHE A 332 -37.56 -7.73 -21.31
N VAL A 333 -37.97 -8.92 -20.84
CA VAL A 333 -37.19 -9.71 -19.88
C VAL A 333 -35.81 -10.07 -20.42
N LYS A 334 -35.71 -10.44 -21.71
CA LYS A 334 -34.43 -10.69 -22.39
C LYS A 334 -33.50 -9.48 -22.31
N THR A 335 -34.03 -8.31 -22.63
CA THR A 335 -33.27 -7.05 -22.65
C THR A 335 -32.73 -6.69 -21.26
N GLU A 336 -33.54 -6.88 -20.21
CA GLU A 336 -33.12 -6.65 -18.83
C GLU A 336 -32.08 -7.67 -18.33
N LEU A 337 -32.19 -8.94 -18.74
CA LEU A 337 -31.23 -9.98 -18.39
C LEU A 337 -29.86 -9.71 -19.03
N GLU A 338 -29.83 -9.32 -20.31
CA GLU A 338 -28.60 -8.90 -21.02
C GLU A 338 -27.97 -7.65 -20.40
N THR A 339 -28.80 -6.66 -20.06
CA THR A 339 -28.36 -5.43 -19.38
C THR A 339 -27.77 -5.73 -18.00
N SER A 340 -28.44 -6.55 -17.21
CA SER A 340 -27.98 -6.97 -15.87
C SER A 340 -26.63 -7.68 -15.94
N ARG A 341 -26.45 -8.57 -16.93
CA ARG A 341 -25.18 -9.27 -17.15
C ARG A 341 -24.03 -8.32 -17.45
N ALA A 342 -24.26 -7.34 -18.33
CA ALA A 342 -23.24 -6.34 -18.65
C ALA A 342 -22.83 -5.55 -17.40
N ILE A 343 -23.78 -5.18 -16.55
CA ILE A 343 -23.48 -4.44 -15.31
C ILE A 343 -22.73 -5.30 -14.29
N TRP A 344 -23.14 -6.56 -14.09
CA TRP A 344 -22.41 -7.47 -13.18
C TRP A 344 -20.96 -7.70 -13.61
N ASN A 345 -20.71 -7.79 -14.92
CA ASN A 345 -19.33 -7.88 -15.44
C ASN A 345 -18.52 -6.59 -15.20
N GLN A 346 -19.14 -5.41 -15.27
CA GLN A 346 -18.47 -4.15 -14.91
C GLN A 346 -18.17 -4.08 -13.42
N ILE A 347 -19.13 -4.48 -12.58
CA ILE A 347 -18.97 -4.52 -11.12
C ILE A 347 -17.90 -5.53 -10.71
N GLU A 348 -17.83 -6.70 -11.36
CA GLU A 348 -16.77 -7.68 -11.14
C GLU A 348 -15.39 -7.12 -11.54
N GLN A 349 -15.25 -6.55 -12.74
CA GLN A 349 -13.97 -5.96 -13.15
C GLN A 349 -13.52 -4.85 -12.18
N TYR A 350 -14.48 -4.08 -11.66
CA TYR A 350 -14.20 -3.11 -10.62
C TYR A 350 -13.80 -3.78 -9.31
N ALA A 351 -14.58 -4.76 -8.86
CA ALA A 351 -14.32 -5.57 -7.68
C ALA A 351 -12.92 -6.19 -7.75
N GLU A 352 -12.56 -6.89 -8.82
CA GLU A 352 -11.24 -7.49 -8.99
C GLU A 352 -10.09 -6.47 -8.98
N ARG A 353 -10.33 -5.24 -9.46
CA ARG A 353 -9.35 -4.15 -9.42
C ARG A 353 -9.19 -3.51 -8.03
N HIS A 354 -10.24 -3.50 -7.21
CA HIS A 354 -10.29 -2.70 -5.96
C HIS A 354 -10.52 -3.51 -4.67
N ILE A 355 -10.95 -4.78 -4.77
CA ILE A 355 -11.15 -5.77 -3.69
C ILE A 355 -9.88 -6.59 -3.45
N LYS A 356 -8.83 -6.40 -4.27
CA LYS A 356 -7.48 -6.75 -3.84
C LYS A 356 -7.09 -5.84 -2.68
N ILE A 357 -7.40 -6.30 -1.48
CA ILE A 357 -6.85 -5.86 -0.19
C ILE A 357 -5.33 -6.02 -0.09
N GLY A 358 -4.72 -6.64 -1.11
CA GLY A 358 -3.30 -6.84 -1.27
C GLY A 358 -2.79 -6.33 -2.61
N GLY A 359 -1.48 -6.40 -2.81
CA GLY A 359 -0.82 -5.88 -3.98
C GLY A 359 -0.14 -4.54 -3.71
N TRP A 360 0.32 -3.93 -4.80
CA TRP A 360 1.01 -2.67 -4.77
C TRP A 360 0.10 -1.52 -4.36
N SER A 361 0.53 -0.75 -3.36
CA SER A 361 -0.11 0.49 -2.94
C SER A 361 0.93 1.59 -2.85
N THR A 362 0.57 2.81 -3.24
CA THR A 362 1.43 3.99 -3.14
C THR A 362 0.84 4.94 -2.12
N ILE A 363 1.60 5.24 -1.08
CA ILE A 363 1.22 6.04 0.08
C ILE A 363 2.33 7.07 0.23
N GLN A 364 2.03 8.38 0.24
CA GLN A 364 3.05 9.43 0.35
C GLN A 364 4.10 9.53 -0.78
N GLY A 365 3.87 8.92 -1.95
CA GLY A 365 4.92 8.74 -2.97
C GLY A 365 5.90 7.61 -2.64
N LYS A 366 5.65 6.87 -1.56
CA LYS A 366 6.35 5.66 -1.14
C LYS A 366 5.50 4.45 -1.50
N ARG A 367 6.12 3.33 -1.90
CA ARG A 367 5.40 2.13 -2.32
C ARG A 367 5.38 1.09 -1.21
N TYR A 368 4.30 0.33 -1.14
CA TYR A 368 4.02 -0.72 -0.16
C TYR A 368 3.47 -1.92 -0.92
N TYR A 369 3.62 -3.10 -0.33
CA TYR A 369 2.95 -4.28 -0.84
C TYR A 369 2.14 -4.92 0.28
N LEU A 370 0.84 -5.06 0.06
CA LEU A 370 -0.05 -5.73 0.99
C LEU A 370 -0.20 -7.19 0.55
N ASN A 371 -0.27 -8.12 1.50
CA ASN A 371 -0.50 -9.52 1.19
C ASN A 371 -1.86 -9.67 0.52
N THR A 372 -1.94 -10.41 -0.58
CA THR A 372 -3.20 -10.64 -1.30
C THR A 372 -4.14 -11.60 -0.57
N ASN A 373 -3.67 -12.35 0.42
CA ASN A 373 -4.49 -13.32 1.16
C ASN A 373 -5.13 -12.72 2.41
N ASP A 374 -4.37 -11.96 3.20
CA ASP A 374 -4.81 -11.43 4.50
C ASP A 374 -4.75 -9.89 4.61
N GLY A 375 -4.24 -9.20 3.58
CA GLY A 375 -4.11 -7.76 3.56
C GLY A 375 -2.93 -7.22 4.36
N ASN A 376 -2.07 -8.05 4.96
CA ASN A 376 -0.95 -7.58 5.77
C ASN A 376 0.12 -6.86 4.95
N VAL A 377 0.46 -5.63 5.36
CA VAL A 377 1.62 -4.90 4.81
C VAL A 377 2.86 -5.77 4.97
N GLN A 378 3.52 -6.07 3.85
CA GLN A 378 4.72 -6.88 3.83
C GLN A 378 5.94 -6.10 4.33
N THR A 379 6.85 -6.80 4.98
CA THR A 379 8.12 -6.26 5.50
C THR A 379 9.27 -7.21 5.16
N GLY A 380 10.49 -6.70 5.17
CA GLY A 380 11.71 -7.42 4.79
C GLY A 380 11.81 -7.75 3.30
N PHE A 381 12.67 -8.71 2.99
CA PHE A 381 12.80 -9.26 1.64
C PHE A 381 11.55 -10.03 1.23
N GLN A 382 11.03 -9.71 0.05
CA GLN A 382 9.82 -10.31 -0.51
C GLN A 382 10.00 -10.58 -2.00
N THR A 383 9.43 -11.68 -2.46
CA THR A 383 9.37 -12.00 -3.90
C THR A 383 7.97 -11.72 -4.42
N ILE A 384 7.86 -10.80 -5.37
CA ILE A 384 6.60 -10.39 -5.99
C ILE A 384 6.79 -10.51 -7.51
N ASP A 385 5.95 -11.33 -8.15
CA ASP A 385 5.99 -11.58 -9.60
C ASP A 385 7.40 -11.99 -10.10
N GLY A 386 8.11 -12.80 -9.31
CA GLY A 386 9.45 -13.30 -9.64
C GLY A 386 10.60 -12.31 -9.42
N LYS A 387 10.30 -11.10 -8.92
CA LYS A 387 11.28 -10.06 -8.59
C LYS A 387 11.42 -9.93 -7.08
N GLU A 388 12.62 -9.59 -6.62
CA GLU A 388 12.88 -9.39 -5.19
C GLU A 388 12.89 -7.92 -4.83
N TYR A 389 12.22 -7.62 -3.72
CA TYR A 389 12.03 -6.31 -3.14
C TYR A 389 12.40 -6.34 -1.66
N TYR A 390 12.69 -5.18 -1.10
CA TYR A 390 12.79 -5.02 0.34
C TYR A 390 11.78 -4.00 0.83
N PHE A 391 11.08 -4.33 1.91
CA PHE A 391 10.17 -3.43 2.59
C PHE A 391 10.67 -3.18 4.01
N GLY A 392 10.65 -1.92 4.46
CA GLY A 392 11.25 -1.54 5.76
C GLY A 392 10.75 -2.38 6.92
N LYS A 393 11.66 -2.73 7.83
CA LYS A 393 11.37 -3.33 9.13
C LYS A 393 11.73 -2.34 10.22
N SER A 394 10.89 -2.26 11.26
CA SER A 394 11.34 -1.60 12.48
C SER A 394 12.58 -2.34 12.99
N GLU A 395 13.69 -1.63 13.21
CA GLU A 395 14.98 -2.14 13.74
C GLU A 395 16.05 -2.58 12.71
N ASP A 396 15.83 -2.42 11.40
CA ASP A 396 16.81 -2.85 10.37
C ASP A 396 17.87 -1.80 9.97
N GLY A 397 17.79 -0.59 10.55
CA GLY A 397 18.74 0.51 10.28
C GLY A 397 18.59 1.19 8.91
N THR A 398 17.55 0.87 8.12
CA THR A 398 17.40 1.35 6.73
C THR A 398 16.84 2.77 6.58
N GLU A 399 16.42 3.39 7.69
CA GLU A 399 15.64 4.63 7.75
C GLU A 399 14.26 4.56 7.04
N LEU A 400 13.90 3.40 6.50
CA LEU A 400 12.60 3.18 5.87
C LEU A 400 11.52 3.14 6.95
N VAL A 401 10.35 3.69 6.61
CA VAL A 401 9.14 3.42 7.39
C VAL A 401 8.81 1.94 7.26
N GLU A 402 8.20 1.36 8.30
CA GLU A 402 7.79 -0.04 8.21
C GLU A 402 6.86 -0.28 7.02
N GLY A 403 7.21 -1.29 6.22
CA GLY A 403 6.50 -1.64 4.99
C GLY A 403 6.84 -0.77 3.78
N GLU A 404 7.64 0.28 3.93
CA GLU A 404 8.08 1.12 2.82
C GLU A 404 9.05 0.36 1.93
N MET A 405 8.76 0.31 0.64
CA MET A 405 9.62 -0.29 -0.37
C MET A 405 10.93 0.49 -0.50
N ALA A 406 12.04 -0.22 -0.38
CA ALA A 406 13.36 0.31 -0.59
C ALA A 406 13.55 0.83 -2.03
N SER A 407 14.27 1.94 -2.16
CA SER A 407 14.79 2.44 -3.43
C SER A 407 16.21 3.01 -3.24
N GLY A 408 17.02 2.90 -4.29
CA GLY A 408 18.44 3.22 -4.28
C GLY A 408 19.27 2.36 -3.32
N TRP A 409 20.39 2.91 -2.88
CA TRP A 409 21.29 2.26 -1.93
C TRP A 409 20.65 2.14 -0.54
N LYS A 410 20.77 0.95 0.04
CA LYS A 410 20.38 0.64 1.41
C LYS A 410 21.39 -0.28 2.07
N GLN A 411 21.69 -0.02 3.33
CA GLN A 411 22.44 -0.93 4.19
C GLN A 411 21.45 -1.75 5.01
N ILE A 412 21.51 -3.07 4.91
CA ILE A 412 20.65 -4.01 5.63
C ILE A 412 21.57 -5.07 6.24
N ASP A 413 21.53 -5.25 7.55
CA ASP A 413 22.38 -6.19 8.29
C ASP A 413 23.88 -6.05 7.96
N GLY A 414 24.34 -4.80 7.82
CA GLY A 414 25.75 -4.48 7.52
C GLY A 414 26.18 -4.70 6.07
N LYS A 415 25.30 -5.20 5.19
CA LYS A 415 25.55 -5.37 3.75
C LYS A 415 24.91 -4.25 2.94
N GLU A 416 25.55 -3.87 1.84
CA GLU A 416 25.04 -2.87 0.90
C GLU A 416 24.19 -3.54 -0.18
N TYR A 417 23.02 -2.98 -0.47
CA TYR A 417 22.08 -3.41 -1.51
C TYR A 417 21.69 -2.22 -2.37
N TYR A 418 21.30 -2.49 -3.61
CA TYR A 418 20.71 -1.49 -4.48
C TYR A 418 19.33 -1.94 -4.95
N PHE A 419 18.36 -1.03 -4.86
CA PHE A 419 17.01 -1.21 -5.37
C PHE A 419 16.75 -0.17 -6.46
N GLY A 420 16.21 -0.57 -7.61
CA GLY A 420 16.02 0.32 -8.77
C GLY A 420 15.21 1.58 -8.44
N LYS A 421 15.50 2.70 -9.13
CA LYS A 421 14.72 3.94 -9.05
C LYS A 421 14.03 4.23 -10.38
N SER A 422 12.91 4.94 -10.33
CA SER A 422 12.16 5.34 -11.52
C SER A 422 12.91 6.28 -12.48
N GLU A 423 13.98 6.94 -12.03
CA GLU A 423 14.66 8.03 -12.77
C GLU A 423 16.16 7.78 -13.02
N ASP A 424 16.72 6.64 -12.60
CA ASP A 424 18.17 6.39 -12.64
C ASP A 424 18.68 5.79 -13.97
N GLY A 425 17.77 5.50 -14.90
CA GLY A 425 18.10 4.91 -16.21
C GLY A 425 18.62 3.47 -16.12
N THR A 426 18.46 2.80 -14.98
CA THR A 426 18.79 1.38 -14.82
C THR A 426 17.78 0.50 -15.57
N GLU A 427 18.15 -0.74 -15.87
CA GLU A 427 17.23 -1.75 -16.45
C GLU A 427 16.29 -2.38 -15.40
N LEU A 428 16.45 -1.99 -14.13
CA LEU A 428 15.64 -2.47 -13.02
C LEU A 428 14.29 -1.77 -13.03
N VAL A 429 13.20 -2.47 -12.71
CA VAL A 429 11.98 -1.75 -12.36
C VAL A 429 12.15 -1.10 -10.98
N GLU A 430 11.38 -0.05 -10.73
CA GLU A 430 11.40 0.64 -9.44
C GLU A 430 11.26 -0.34 -8.26
N GLY A 431 12.21 -0.29 -7.33
CA GLY A 431 12.29 -1.14 -6.14
C GLY A 431 12.89 -2.52 -6.35
N GLU A 432 13.14 -2.96 -7.60
CA GLU A 432 13.72 -4.27 -7.86
C GLU A 432 15.17 -4.33 -7.37
N MET A 433 15.51 -5.38 -6.63
CA MET A 433 16.84 -5.59 -6.09
C MET A 433 17.85 -5.95 -7.19
N ALA A 434 18.96 -5.22 -7.24
CA ALA A 434 20.06 -5.48 -8.14
C ALA A 434 20.73 -6.84 -7.84
N LYS A 435 21.00 -7.60 -8.90
CA LYS A 435 21.79 -8.84 -8.86
C LYS A 435 22.75 -8.87 -10.04
N TRP A 436 23.87 -9.57 -9.88
CA TRP A 436 24.88 -9.73 -10.92
C TRP A 436 25.45 -8.38 -11.38
N PHE A 437 25.91 -8.28 -12.62
CA PHE A 437 26.36 -7.02 -13.18
C PHE A 437 25.19 -6.07 -13.45
N LYS A 438 25.28 -4.84 -12.93
CA LYS A 438 24.34 -3.75 -13.20
C LYS A 438 25.09 -2.45 -13.45
N ASN A 439 24.62 -1.66 -14.40
CA ASN A 439 25.08 -0.28 -14.58
C ASN A 439 24.22 0.64 -13.72
N ILE A 440 24.82 1.31 -12.74
CA ILE A 440 24.16 2.20 -11.79
C ILE A 440 24.97 3.49 -11.73
N ASP A 441 24.34 4.62 -12.00
CA ASP A 441 24.97 5.95 -12.04
C ASP A 441 26.20 6.00 -12.99
N GLY A 442 26.11 5.30 -14.14
CA GLY A 442 27.18 5.22 -15.14
C GLY A 442 28.33 4.28 -14.77
N LYS A 443 28.23 3.54 -13.66
CA LYS A 443 29.27 2.66 -13.14
C LYS A 443 28.80 1.22 -13.19
N LEU A 444 29.65 0.34 -13.73
CA LEU A 444 29.41 -1.09 -13.70
C LEU A 444 29.66 -1.61 -12.27
N ARG A 445 28.67 -2.28 -11.69
CA ARG A 445 28.69 -2.82 -10.33
C ARG A 445 28.31 -4.28 -10.32
N TYR A 446 28.87 -5.04 -9.39
CA TYR A 446 28.58 -6.47 -9.24
C TYR A 446 27.92 -6.77 -7.88
N PHE A 447 26.84 -7.53 -7.94
CA PHE A 447 26.07 -7.99 -6.79
C PHE A 447 26.00 -9.52 -6.77
N HIS A 448 25.98 -10.10 -5.58
CA HIS A 448 25.74 -11.52 -5.35
C HIS A 448 24.30 -11.93 -5.73
N ASN A 449 24.04 -13.24 -5.76
CA ASN A 449 22.68 -13.75 -5.98
C ASN A 449 21.71 -13.39 -4.83
N ASP A 450 22.21 -13.12 -3.63
CA ASP A 450 21.40 -12.60 -2.52
C ASP A 450 21.15 -11.08 -2.63
N GLY A 451 21.68 -10.44 -3.67
CA GLY A 451 21.54 -9.01 -3.95
C GLY A 451 22.55 -8.11 -3.22
N SER A 452 23.39 -8.66 -2.35
CA SER A 452 24.40 -7.86 -1.66
C SER A 452 25.53 -7.45 -2.62
N ALA A 453 26.02 -6.22 -2.49
CA ALA A 453 27.14 -5.72 -3.27
C ALA A 453 28.40 -6.53 -2.95
N TRP A 454 29.17 -6.86 -3.99
CA TRP A 454 30.39 -7.64 -3.82
C TRP A 454 31.42 -6.89 -2.96
N PRO A 455 32.20 -7.58 -2.10
CA PRO A 455 33.16 -6.95 -1.20
C PRO A 455 34.17 -6.03 -1.91
N ALA A 456 34.37 -4.84 -1.36
CA ALA A 456 35.37 -3.90 -1.83
C ALA A 456 36.80 -4.44 -1.64
N ASN A 457 37.74 -3.89 -2.42
CA ASN A 457 39.15 -4.24 -2.44
C ASN A 457 39.40 -5.74 -2.69
N SER A 458 38.64 -6.33 -3.61
CA SER A 458 38.72 -7.76 -3.89
C SER A 458 38.76 -8.05 -5.39
N TRP A 459 39.31 -9.21 -5.73
CA TRP A 459 39.34 -9.72 -7.09
C TRP A 459 38.11 -10.61 -7.34
N LEU A 460 37.37 -10.32 -8.41
CA LEU A 460 36.27 -11.14 -8.91
C LEU A 460 36.74 -11.82 -10.19
N THR A 461 36.60 -13.15 -10.30
CA THR A 461 36.83 -13.88 -11.57
C THR A 461 35.58 -14.65 -11.95
N ASN A 462 35.14 -14.48 -13.19
CA ASN A 462 34.00 -15.20 -13.76
C ASN A 462 34.38 -15.71 -15.16
N TYR A 463 33.73 -16.79 -15.61
CA TYR A 463 34.01 -17.40 -16.90
C TYR A 463 32.97 -16.95 -17.91
N ASN A 464 33.43 -16.50 -19.08
CA ASN A 464 32.54 -16.20 -20.20
C ASN A 464 31.93 -17.51 -20.77
N GLN A 465 31.02 -17.40 -21.72
CA GLN A 465 30.34 -18.56 -22.34
C GLN A 465 31.31 -19.53 -23.06
N GLU A 466 32.50 -19.05 -23.41
CA GLU A 466 33.56 -19.83 -24.06
C GLU A 466 34.51 -20.49 -23.04
N GLY A 467 34.27 -20.31 -21.74
CA GLY A 467 35.09 -20.87 -20.67
C GLY A 467 36.38 -20.08 -20.37
N HIS A 468 36.53 -18.88 -20.92
CA HIS A 468 37.67 -18.00 -20.64
C HIS A 468 37.42 -17.13 -19.40
N PRO A 469 38.38 -17.03 -18.46
CA PRO A 469 38.21 -16.24 -17.24
C PRO A 469 38.38 -14.74 -17.54
N ASN A 470 37.38 -13.96 -17.15
CA ASN A 470 37.47 -12.52 -16.99
C ASN A 470 37.65 -12.19 -15.51
N THR A 471 38.53 -11.23 -15.23
CA THR A 471 38.85 -10.82 -13.86
C THR A 471 38.59 -9.32 -13.71
N TRP A 472 37.91 -8.93 -12.64
CA TRP A 472 37.64 -7.55 -12.24
C TRP A 472 38.27 -7.29 -10.88
N TYR A 473 38.58 -6.02 -10.61
CA TYR A 473 38.85 -5.57 -9.24
C TYR A 473 37.67 -4.74 -8.75
N ILE A 474 37.13 -5.11 -7.59
CA ILE A 474 35.92 -4.53 -7.03
C ILE A 474 36.31 -3.48 -5.98
N LEU A 475 35.71 -2.30 -6.11
CA LEU A 475 35.82 -1.14 -5.25
C LEU A 475 34.58 -1.04 -4.34
N GLU A 476 34.42 0.09 -3.68
CA GLU A 476 33.27 0.37 -2.80
C GLU A 476 31.92 0.15 -3.48
N LYS A 477 30.97 -0.41 -2.72
CA LYS A 477 29.60 -0.70 -3.18
C LYS A 477 29.56 -1.52 -4.48
N GLY A 478 30.47 -2.49 -4.64
CA GLY A 478 30.50 -3.42 -5.75
C GLY A 478 30.99 -2.85 -7.09
N GLU A 479 31.49 -1.62 -7.14
CA GLU A 479 31.96 -0.95 -8.37
C GLU A 479 33.17 -1.64 -8.99
N THR A 480 33.16 -1.93 -10.29
CA THR A 480 34.35 -2.45 -10.97
C THR A 480 35.34 -1.33 -11.25
N ALA A 481 36.63 -1.57 -11.03
CA ALA A 481 37.69 -0.66 -11.44
C ALA A 481 37.69 -0.45 -12.97
N SER A 482 38.09 0.75 -13.39
CA SER A 482 38.21 1.16 -14.80
C SER A 482 39.49 1.96 -14.99
N GLY A 483 40.15 1.80 -16.14
CA GLY A 483 41.41 2.46 -16.45
C GLY A 483 42.59 1.97 -15.60
N TRP A 484 43.60 2.82 -15.44
CA TRP A 484 44.78 2.52 -14.63
C TRP A 484 44.45 2.51 -13.14
N LYS A 485 44.84 1.44 -12.44
CA LYS A 485 44.69 1.32 -10.99
C LYS A 485 45.89 0.63 -10.37
N GLN A 486 46.42 1.21 -9.31
CA GLN A 486 47.44 0.58 -8.49
C GLN A 486 46.78 -0.22 -7.36
N ILE A 487 47.13 -1.50 -7.25
CA ILE A 487 46.61 -2.45 -6.26
C ILE A 487 47.82 -3.15 -5.64
N ASP A 488 47.99 -3.03 -4.33
CA ASP A 488 49.14 -3.57 -3.58
C ASP A 488 50.51 -3.19 -4.19
N GLY A 489 50.63 -1.95 -4.66
CA GLY A 489 51.84 -1.41 -5.28
C GLY A 489 52.02 -1.75 -6.77
N ILE A 490 51.18 -2.62 -7.35
CA ILE A 490 51.27 -3.06 -8.74
C ILE A 490 50.23 -2.33 -9.60
N TRP A 491 50.64 -1.82 -10.76
CA TRP A 491 49.73 -1.20 -11.72
C TRP A 491 49.02 -2.25 -12.59
N TYR A 492 47.72 -2.06 -12.74
CA TYR A 492 46.84 -2.83 -13.62
C TYR A 492 46.06 -1.85 -14.50
N TYR A 493 45.65 -2.30 -15.68
CA TYR A 493 44.70 -1.59 -16.52
C TYR A 493 43.40 -2.38 -16.63
N PHE A 494 42.26 -1.72 -16.42
CA PHE A 494 40.93 -2.28 -16.56
C PHE A 494 40.21 -1.62 -17.73
N ASP A 495 39.57 -2.41 -18.58
CA ASP A 495 38.80 -1.89 -19.71
C ASP A 495 37.70 -0.94 -19.23
N GLU A 496 37.60 0.24 -19.84
CA GLU A 496 36.74 1.33 -19.35
C GLU A 496 35.24 1.04 -19.51
N LYS A 497 34.86 0.08 -20.36
CA LYS A 497 33.46 -0.28 -20.60
C LYS A 497 33.04 -1.54 -19.83
N SER A 498 33.85 -2.58 -19.91
CA SER A 498 33.56 -3.89 -19.32
C SER A 498 34.13 -4.06 -17.90
N GLY A 499 35.05 -3.20 -17.48
CA GLY A 499 35.77 -3.30 -16.21
C GLY A 499 36.76 -4.48 -16.14
N ALA A 500 36.91 -5.26 -17.21
CA ALA A 500 37.75 -6.45 -17.20
C ALA A 500 39.23 -6.07 -17.22
N LYS A 501 40.04 -6.79 -16.41
CA LYS A 501 41.49 -6.62 -16.36
C LYS A 501 42.14 -6.95 -17.70
N HIS A 502 42.84 -5.98 -18.26
CA HIS A 502 43.56 -6.11 -19.52
C HIS A 502 44.81 -6.99 -19.36
N LYS A 503 45.13 -7.73 -20.42
CA LYS A 503 46.34 -8.55 -20.55
C LYS A 503 46.92 -8.35 -21.94
N GLY A 504 48.23 -8.45 -22.08
CA GLY A 504 48.95 -8.19 -23.32
C GLY A 504 49.17 -6.70 -23.58
N TRP A 505 49.39 -6.37 -24.85
CA TRP A 505 49.70 -5.03 -25.32
C TRP A 505 48.52 -4.07 -25.18
N LEU A 506 48.80 -2.87 -24.67
CA LEU A 506 47.84 -1.78 -24.54
C LEU A 506 48.43 -0.50 -25.15
N GLN A 507 47.69 0.14 -26.05
CA GLN A 507 48.00 1.49 -26.52
C GLN A 507 47.03 2.49 -25.87
N LYS A 508 47.57 3.46 -25.12
CA LYS A 508 46.78 4.50 -24.46
C LYS A 508 47.52 5.83 -24.52
N ASP A 509 46.82 6.88 -24.93
CA ASP A 509 47.34 8.25 -25.04
C ASP A 509 48.67 8.36 -25.83
N GLY A 510 48.77 7.58 -26.91
CA GLY A 510 49.96 7.54 -27.79
C GLY A 510 51.12 6.68 -27.27
N ASN A 511 51.03 6.13 -26.07
CA ASN A 511 52.07 5.30 -25.46
C ASN A 511 51.69 3.81 -25.49
N TRP A 512 52.71 2.95 -25.58
CA TRP A 512 52.56 1.50 -25.49
C TRP A 512 52.94 0.99 -24.12
N TYR A 513 52.13 0.09 -23.60
CA TYR A 513 52.31 -0.61 -22.33
C TYR A 513 52.13 -2.11 -22.56
N TYR A 514 52.69 -2.92 -21.68
CA TYR A 514 52.45 -4.36 -21.67
C TYR A 514 51.94 -4.81 -20.29
N LEU A 515 50.76 -5.42 -20.28
CA LEU A 515 50.18 -6.03 -19.09
C LEU A 515 50.48 -7.53 -19.15
N GLN A 516 51.20 -8.05 -18.18
CA GLN A 516 51.63 -9.45 -18.14
C GLN A 516 50.43 -10.41 -18.07
N SER A 517 50.67 -11.73 -18.10
CA SER A 517 49.59 -12.75 -18.07
C SER A 517 48.70 -12.68 -16.82
N ASN A 518 49.26 -12.21 -15.70
CA ASN A 518 48.53 -11.91 -14.46
C ASN A 518 47.91 -10.49 -14.45
N GLY A 519 48.14 -9.69 -15.49
CA GLY A 519 47.69 -8.33 -15.70
C GLY A 519 48.57 -7.24 -15.11
N ALA A 520 49.67 -7.58 -14.44
CA ALA A 520 50.61 -6.61 -13.88
C ALA A 520 51.33 -5.85 -15.00
N MET A 521 51.36 -4.52 -14.91
CA MET A 521 52.11 -3.67 -15.84
C MET A 521 53.60 -4.03 -15.80
N ALA A 522 54.20 -4.22 -16.97
CA ALA A 522 55.62 -4.47 -17.12
C ALA A 522 56.44 -3.20 -16.83
N VAL A 523 57.55 -3.37 -16.12
CA VAL A 523 58.56 -2.33 -15.88
C VAL A 523 59.94 -2.96 -16.06
N GLY A 524 60.91 -2.22 -16.59
CA GLY A 524 62.21 -2.76 -16.92
C GLY A 524 62.17 -3.68 -18.16
N LYS A 525 63.04 -4.69 -18.21
CA LYS A 525 63.25 -5.54 -19.40
C LYS A 525 62.41 -6.81 -19.37
N HIS A 526 61.66 -7.08 -20.44
CA HIS A 526 60.82 -8.28 -20.58
C HIS A 526 60.92 -8.90 -21.97
N PHE A 527 60.94 -10.24 -22.05
CA PHE A 527 60.78 -10.96 -23.31
C PHE A 527 59.30 -11.21 -23.60
N ILE A 528 58.81 -10.76 -24.75
CA ILE A 528 57.43 -10.90 -25.20
C ILE A 528 57.47 -11.45 -26.61
N ASP A 529 56.86 -12.61 -26.83
CA ASP A 529 56.85 -13.33 -28.12
C ASP A 529 58.25 -13.47 -28.77
N GLY A 530 59.28 -13.68 -27.95
CA GLY A 530 60.67 -13.86 -28.38
C GLY A 530 61.47 -12.56 -28.61
N ILE A 531 60.87 -11.39 -28.39
CA ILE A 531 61.53 -10.09 -28.56
C ILE A 531 61.74 -9.44 -27.18
N LEU A 532 62.93 -8.87 -26.95
CA LEU A 532 63.26 -8.14 -25.72
C LEU A 532 62.77 -6.69 -25.82
N TYR A 533 61.79 -6.34 -24.99
CA TYR A 533 61.29 -4.98 -24.83
C TYR A 533 61.78 -4.37 -23.52
N SER A 534 61.88 -3.03 -23.48
CA SER A 534 62.22 -2.28 -22.27
C SER A 534 61.14 -1.25 -21.97
N PHE A 535 60.68 -1.23 -20.73
CA PHE A 535 59.65 -0.33 -20.21
C PHE A 535 60.25 0.53 -19.10
N LYS A 536 59.84 1.79 -19.05
CA LYS A 536 60.19 2.71 -17.96
C LYS A 536 59.48 2.33 -16.65
N ASP A 537 59.80 3.00 -15.55
CA ASP A 537 59.15 2.78 -14.25
C ASP A 537 57.66 3.15 -14.26
N ASP A 538 57.24 4.03 -15.17
CA ASP A 538 55.84 4.36 -15.45
C ASP A 538 55.17 3.40 -16.46
N GLY A 539 55.88 2.38 -16.92
CA GLY A 539 55.41 1.33 -17.82
C GLY A 539 55.40 1.69 -19.31
N VAL A 540 55.82 2.90 -19.69
CA VAL A 540 55.88 3.29 -21.11
C VAL A 540 57.02 2.55 -21.82
N MET A 541 56.70 1.90 -22.95
CA MET A 541 57.68 1.23 -23.82
C MET A 541 58.66 2.25 -24.42
N MET A 542 59.97 1.90 -24.40
CA MET A 542 61.06 2.73 -24.94
C MET A 542 61.38 2.46 -26.40
#